data_AF-A0A9D5TDK8-F1
#
_entry.id   AF-A0A9D5TDK8-F1
#
_cell.length_a   1.000
_cell.length_b   1.000
_cell.length_c   1.000
_cell.angle_alpha   90.00
_cell.angle_beta   90.00
_cell.angle_gamma   90.00
#
_symmetry.space_group_name_H-M   'P 1'
#
loop_
_entity.id
_entity.type
_entity.pdbx_description
1 polymer ?
#
loop_
_entity_poly.entity_id
_entity_poly.type
_entity_poly.pdbx_seq_one_letter_code
_entity_poly.pdbx_strand_id
1 'polypeptide(L)'
;MSNCKGGCGGCCGNCGGCGSTLVLTAEEISMLQLLGQIPFLPVARSAASVEPVYLEDGELSWEQSSQALQRLEKRGLVSISFDQPLKGGYGPQYDAYPIKGSVGLTILGQQALDLLEIQGIE
;
A
#
# COMPACT_ATOMS: atom_id res chain seq x y z
N MET A 1 -20.61 -43.86 -0.78
CA MET A 1 -19.14 -43.97 -0.65
C MET A 1 -18.59 -44.35 -2.01
N SER A 2 -18.07 -43.39 -2.78
CA SER A 2 -17.19 -43.66 -3.93
C SER A 2 -16.34 -42.42 -4.20
N ASN A 3 -15.03 -42.65 -4.23
CA ASN A 3 -13.93 -41.70 -4.40
C ASN A 3 -13.99 -40.97 -5.75
N CYS A 4 -13.62 -39.67 -5.76
CA CYS A 4 -13.06 -39.02 -6.94
C CYS A 4 -11.68 -38.49 -6.57
N LYS A 5 -10.65 -39.06 -7.23
CA LYS A 5 -9.23 -38.79 -7.05
C LYS A 5 -8.67 -38.35 -8.39
N GLY A 6 -8.07 -37.15 -8.43
CA GLY A 6 -7.10 -36.74 -9.44
C GLY A 6 -7.67 -36.14 -10.73
N GLY A 7 -7.41 -34.86 -10.93
CA GLY A 7 -7.65 -34.17 -12.21
C GLY A 7 -8.00 -32.69 -12.04
N CYS A 8 -7.12 -31.89 -11.43
CA CYS A 8 -7.27 -30.44 -11.48
C CYS A 8 -6.72 -29.93 -12.81
N GLY A 9 -7.50 -30.16 -13.87
CA GLY A 9 -7.30 -29.59 -15.19
C GLY A 9 -8.51 -28.74 -15.53
N GLY A 10 -8.34 -27.42 -15.47
CA GLY A 10 -9.27 -26.45 -16.07
C GLY A 10 -10.56 -26.19 -15.30
N CYS A 11 -10.53 -25.25 -14.38
CA CYS A 11 -11.66 -24.35 -14.16
C CYS A 11 -11.15 -22.93 -13.89
N CYS A 12 -11.45 -22.03 -14.83
CA CYS A 12 -11.34 -20.59 -14.68
C CYS A 12 -12.23 -20.10 -13.52
N GLY A 13 -11.77 -19.05 -12.83
CA GLY A 13 -12.62 -18.23 -11.98
C GLY A 13 -12.32 -18.34 -10.49
N ASN A 14 -11.55 -17.39 -9.99
CA ASN A 14 -11.69 -16.86 -8.62
C ASN A 14 -11.61 -17.87 -7.47
N CYS A 15 -10.51 -18.65 -7.39
CA CYS A 15 -10.15 -19.33 -6.15
C CYS A 15 -9.20 -18.42 -5.34
N GLY A 16 -9.79 -17.51 -4.57
CA GLY A 16 -9.09 -16.67 -3.61
C GLY A 16 -9.87 -16.44 -2.31
N GLY A 17 -10.92 -17.23 -2.07
CA GLY A 17 -11.66 -17.23 -0.82
C GLY A 17 -10.92 -18.00 0.27
N CYS A 18 -9.76 -17.51 0.69
CA CYS A 18 -9.24 -17.78 2.03
C CYS A 18 -9.31 -16.46 2.77
N GLY A 19 -10.49 -16.20 3.36
CA GLY A 19 -10.84 -14.96 4.04
C GLY A 19 -9.90 -14.69 5.22
N SER A 20 -8.81 -13.99 4.94
CA SER A 20 -8.18 -13.15 5.94
C SER A 20 -8.98 -11.86 5.91
N THR A 21 -9.88 -11.68 6.88
CA THR A 21 -10.51 -10.38 7.13
C THR A 21 -9.38 -9.38 7.36
N LEU A 22 -9.09 -8.58 6.34
CA LEU A 22 -8.04 -7.58 6.35
C LEU A 22 -8.57 -6.38 7.12
N VAL A 23 -8.33 -6.39 8.44
CA VAL A 23 -8.68 -5.27 9.31
C VAL A 23 -7.59 -4.20 9.16
N LEU A 24 -7.99 -3.10 8.55
CA LEU A 24 -7.18 -1.90 8.32
C LEU A 24 -7.64 -0.79 9.27
N THR A 25 -6.71 0.01 9.78
CA THR A 25 -7.07 1.23 10.50
C THR A 25 -7.54 2.31 9.52
N ALA A 26 -8.22 3.35 10.02
CA ALA A 26 -8.62 4.50 9.21
C ALA A 26 -7.42 5.12 8.46
N GLU A 27 -6.26 5.18 9.11
CA GLU A 27 -5.01 5.72 8.55
C GLU A 27 -4.48 4.87 7.38
N GLU A 28 -4.57 3.55 7.50
CA GLU A 28 -4.19 2.60 6.44
C GLU A 28 -5.16 2.72 5.24
N ILE A 29 -6.47 2.88 5.50
CA ILE A 29 -7.49 3.08 4.47
C ILE A 29 -7.26 4.39 3.72
N SER A 30 -7.06 5.51 4.43
CA SER A 30 -6.80 6.81 3.80
C SER A 30 -5.58 6.76 2.90
N MET A 31 -4.49 6.08 3.31
CA MET A 31 -3.31 5.92 2.46
C MET A 31 -3.56 5.06 1.22
N LEU A 32 -4.33 3.96 1.34
CA LEU A 32 -4.71 3.15 0.19
C LEU A 32 -5.59 3.92 -0.80
N GLN A 33 -6.55 4.70 -0.32
CA GLN A 33 -7.38 5.55 -1.17
C GLN A 33 -6.58 6.64 -1.87
N LEU A 34 -5.61 7.27 -1.17
CA LEU A 34 -4.69 8.22 -1.79
C LEU A 34 -3.87 7.55 -2.90
N LEU A 35 -3.37 6.34 -2.65
CA LEU A 35 -2.63 5.56 -3.65
C LEU A 35 -3.52 5.07 -4.82
N GLY A 36 -4.82 4.91 -4.59
CA GLY A 36 -5.80 4.65 -5.64
C GLY A 36 -5.98 5.82 -6.60
N GLN A 37 -5.90 7.04 -6.08
CA GLN A 37 -5.99 8.27 -6.87
C GLN A 37 -4.66 8.66 -7.50
N ILE A 38 -3.55 8.44 -6.77
CA ILE A 38 -2.20 8.80 -7.16
C ILE A 38 -1.35 7.52 -7.16
N PRO A 39 -0.99 6.98 -8.33
CA PRO A 39 -0.40 5.64 -8.43
C PRO A 39 0.93 5.49 -7.70
N PHE A 40 1.65 6.61 -7.48
CA PHE A 40 2.90 6.64 -6.74
C PHE A 40 2.99 7.89 -5.86
N LEU A 41 3.20 7.69 -4.56
CA LEU A 41 3.36 8.78 -3.59
C LEU A 41 4.85 9.04 -3.25
N PRO A 42 5.22 10.30 -2.98
CA PRO A 42 6.58 10.65 -2.59
C PRO A 42 6.89 10.24 -1.15
N VAL A 43 7.96 9.47 -0.98
CA VAL A 43 8.50 9.15 0.35
C VAL A 43 9.96 9.51 0.44
N ALA A 44 10.43 9.81 1.63
CA ALA A 44 11.84 10.01 1.89
C ALA A 44 12.25 9.31 3.17
N ARG A 45 13.54 9.28 3.48
CA ARG A 45 14.02 8.84 4.79
C ARG A 45 15.30 9.58 5.15
N SER A 46 15.58 9.63 6.45
CA SER A 46 16.87 10.14 6.91
C SER A 46 17.98 9.10 6.65
N ALA A 47 19.23 9.52 6.69
CA ALA A 47 20.35 8.57 6.61
C ALA A 47 20.48 7.69 7.87
N ALA A 48 19.91 8.14 8.99
CA ALA A 48 20.00 7.47 10.29
C ALA A 48 18.82 6.53 10.57
N SER A 49 17.67 6.74 9.92
CA SER A 49 16.44 5.99 10.15
C SER A 49 15.98 5.27 8.89
N VAL A 50 15.46 4.06 9.07
CA VAL A 50 14.84 3.29 7.98
C VAL A 50 13.38 3.66 7.76
N GLU A 51 12.81 4.48 8.63
CA GLU A 51 11.39 4.85 8.60
C GLU A 51 11.09 5.75 7.39
N PRO A 52 10.07 5.40 6.58
CA PRO A 52 9.63 6.24 5.48
C PRO A 52 8.92 7.48 6.02
N VAL A 53 9.19 8.63 5.42
CA VAL A 53 8.61 9.91 5.76
C VAL A 53 7.77 10.37 4.59
N TYR A 54 6.50 10.64 4.88
CA TYR A 54 5.53 11.24 3.97
C TYR A 54 5.13 12.60 4.55
N LEU A 55 5.29 13.66 3.78
CA LEU A 55 5.16 15.05 4.24
C LEU A 55 4.06 15.83 3.52
N GLU A 56 3.39 15.22 2.54
CA GLU A 56 2.32 15.90 1.83
C GLU A 56 1.19 16.30 2.80
N ASP A 57 0.55 17.42 2.50
CA ASP A 57 -0.57 17.94 3.29
C ASP A 57 -1.76 16.96 3.20
N GLY A 58 -2.33 16.63 4.36
CA GLY A 58 -3.42 15.67 4.47
C GLY A 58 -3.96 15.60 5.89
N GLU A 59 -4.97 14.76 6.08
CA GLU A 59 -5.61 14.59 7.40
C GLU A 59 -4.72 13.86 8.41
N LEU A 60 -3.75 13.08 7.92
CA LEU A 60 -2.84 12.31 8.75
C LEU A 60 -1.57 13.11 9.05
N SER A 61 -1.15 13.08 10.31
CA SER A 61 0.17 13.61 10.68
C SER A 61 1.29 12.80 10.00
N TRP A 62 2.48 13.37 9.84
CA TRP A 62 3.62 12.69 9.21
C TRP A 62 4.01 11.39 9.95
N GLU A 63 3.88 11.36 11.27
CA GLU A 63 4.12 10.16 12.11
C GLU A 63 3.11 9.05 11.81
N GLN A 64 1.83 9.42 11.72
CA GLN A 64 0.74 8.49 11.40
C GLN A 64 0.90 7.94 9.99
N SER A 65 1.23 8.81 9.03
CA SER A 65 1.50 8.43 7.65
C SER A 65 2.69 7.46 7.55
N SER A 66 3.79 7.74 8.26
CA SER A 66 4.93 6.83 8.34
C SER A 66 4.54 5.46 8.89
N GLN A 67 3.81 5.43 10.01
CA GLN A 67 3.37 4.18 10.62
C GLN A 67 2.37 3.42 9.76
N ALA A 68 1.46 4.11 9.06
CA ALA A 68 0.52 3.52 8.13
C ALA A 68 1.26 2.87 6.94
N LEU A 69 2.20 3.59 6.32
CA LEU A 69 3.02 3.08 5.22
C LEU A 69 3.82 1.83 5.65
N GLN A 70 4.44 1.86 6.83
CA GLN A 70 5.17 0.70 7.36
C GLN A 70 4.25 -0.50 7.63
N ARG A 71 3.04 -0.28 8.14
CA ARG A 71 2.06 -1.35 8.37
C ARG A 71 1.56 -1.93 7.05
N LEU A 72 1.23 -1.08 6.08
CA LEU A 72 0.81 -1.49 4.74
C LEU A 72 1.91 -2.27 4.01
N GLU A 73 3.17 -1.85 4.13
CA GLU A 73 4.32 -2.53 3.51
C GLU A 73 4.52 -3.92 4.13
N LYS A 74 4.46 -4.03 5.48
CA LYS A 74 4.55 -5.32 6.18
C LYS A 74 3.44 -6.30 5.80
N ARG A 75 2.26 -5.78 5.45
CA ARG A 75 1.13 -6.58 4.94
C ARG A 75 1.25 -6.88 3.44
N GLY A 76 2.25 -6.32 2.76
CA GLY A 76 2.46 -6.48 1.32
C GLY A 76 1.44 -5.74 0.45
N LEU A 77 0.71 -4.76 1.01
CA LEU A 77 -0.29 -3.97 0.27
C LEU A 77 0.36 -2.83 -0.52
N VAL A 78 1.45 -2.28 0.00
CA VAL A 78 2.25 -1.27 -0.69
C VAL A 78 3.69 -1.72 -0.80
N SER A 79 4.41 -1.19 -1.78
CA SER A 79 5.83 -1.40 -1.94
C SER A 79 6.55 -0.06 -1.87
N ILE A 80 7.46 0.06 -0.91
CA ILE A 80 8.31 1.25 -0.72
C ILE A 80 9.65 1.00 -1.39
N SER A 81 10.02 1.86 -2.34
CA SER A 81 11.25 1.73 -3.13
C SER A 81 12.05 3.04 -3.09
N PHE A 82 13.24 2.98 -2.49
CA PHE A 82 14.20 4.12 -2.45
C PHE A 82 15.18 4.13 -3.63
N ASP A 83 15.18 3.09 -4.46
CA ASP A 83 15.96 3.04 -5.71
C ASP A 83 15.22 3.74 -6.88
N GLN A 84 13.91 3.92 -6.74
CA GLN A 84 13.04 4.48 -7.77
C GLN A 84 12.39 5.78 -7.28
N PRO A 85 13.15 6.88 -7.12
CA PRO A 85 12.56 8.15 -6.72
C PRO A 85 11.61 8.69 -7.81
N LEU A 86 10.58 9.40 -7.38
CA LEU A 86 9.65 10.06 -8.30
C LEU A 86 10.36 11.15 -9.09
N LYS A 87 10.18 11.17 -10.41
CA LYS A 87 10.76 12.21 -11.28
C LYS A 87 10.00 13.52 -11.08
N GLY A 88 10.52 14.36 -10.18
CA GLY A 88 9.97 15.70 -9.90
C GLY A 88 8.76 15.73 -8.95
N GLY A 89 8.45 14.62 -8.27
CA GLY A 89 7.28 14.49 -7.39
C GLY A 89 7.49 14.90 -5.93
N TYR A 90 8.56 15.63 -5.60
CA TYR A 90 8.88 16.00 -4.21
C TYR A 90 8.75 17.51 -4.00
N GLY A 91 7.94 17.90 -3.01
CA GLY A 91 7.88 19.28 -2.53
C GLY A 91 9.16 19.73 -1.81
N PRO A 92 9.31 21.05 -1.53
CA PRO A 92 10.50 21.61 -0.88
C PRO A 92 10.75 21.06 0.53
N GLN A 93 9.71 20.59 1.21
CA GLN A 93 9.79 19.89 2.51
C GLN A 93 10.66 18.63 2.50
N TYR A 94 10.83 17.99 1.34
CA TYR A 94 11.67 16.80 1.19
C TYR A 94 13.15 17.13 0.94
N ASP A 95 13.53 18.41 0.83
CA ASP A 95 14.91 18.83 0.57
C ASP A 95 15.85 18.45 1.73
N ALA A 96 15.34 18.51 2.96
CA ALA A 96 16.07 18.10 4.17
C ALA A 96 16.40 16.59 4.21
N TYR A 97 15.79 15.77 3.34
CA TYR A 97 15.98 14.33 3.33
C TYR A 97 16.90 13.90 2.18
N PRO A 98 18.06 13.27 2.50
CA PRO A 98 19.05 12.89 1.49
C PRO A 98 18.61 11.69 0.65
N ILE A 99 17.73 10.84 1.18
CA ILE A 99 17.26 9.62 0.49
C ILE A 99 15.79 9.81 0.12
N LYS A 100 15.50 9.73 -1.17
CA LYS A 100 14.16 9.90 -1.75
C LYS A 100 13.73 8.58 -2.40
N GLY A 101 12.44 8.29 -2.33
CA GLY A 101 11.84 7.07 -2.88
C GLY A 101 10.38 7.26 -3.25
N SER A 102 9.78 6.23 -3.80
CA SER A 102 8.36 6.19 -4.12
C SER A 102 7.69 5.06 -3.36
N VAL A 103 6.42 5.22 -3.05
CA VAL A 103 5.55 4.11 -2.66
C VAL A 103 4.45 3.93 -3.69
N GLY A 104 4.15 2.68 -4.03
CA GLY A 104 3.07 2.31 -4.94
C GLY A 104 2.28 1.11 -4.41
N LEU A 105 1.07 0.91 -4.95
CA LEU A 105 0.26 -0.27 -4.64
C LEU A 105 0.91 -1.53 -5.22
N THR A 106 0.84 -2.61 -4.46
CA THR A 106 1.07 -3.96 -5.00
C THR A 106 -0.23 -4.50 -5.61
N ILE A 107 -0.16 -5.67 -6.24
CA ILE A 107 -1.36 -6.39 -6.69
C ILE A 107 -2.33 -6.64 -5.52
N LEU A 108 -1.81 -6.97 -4.33
CA LEU A 108 -2.63 -7.18 -3.13
C LEU A 108 -3.23 -5.86 -2.62
N GLY A 109 -2.47 -4.76 -2.67
CA GLY A 109 -2.99 -3.43 -2.33
C GLY A 109 -4.13 -3.00 -3.23
N GLN A 110 -4.00 -3.22 -4.54
CA GLN A 110 -5.04 -2.90 -5.51
C GLN A 110 -6.32 -3.72 -5.27
N GLN A 111 -6.18 -5.00 -4.94
CA GLN A 111 -7.31 -5.86 -4.56
C GLN A 111 -7.97 -5.41 -3.26
N ALA A 112 -7.17 -5.00 -2.26
CA ALA A 112 -7.70 -4.49 -1.00
C ALA A 112 -8.46 -3.18 -1.22
N LEU A 113 -7.95 -2.29 -2.09
CA LEU A 113 -8.63 -1.05 -2.45
C LEU A 113 -9.97 -1.31 -3.15
N ASP A 114 -9.99 -2.20 -4.15
CA ASP A 114 -11.21 -2.59 -4.85
C ASP A 114 -12.29 -3.13 -3.88
N LEU A 115 -11.87 -3.94 -2.90
CA LEU A 115 -12.77 -4.44 -1.85
C LEU A 115 -13.30 -3.34 -0.91
N LEU A 116 -12.53 -2.28 -0.66
CA LEU A 116 -12.98 -1.12 0.12
C LEU A 116 -14.04 -0.32 -0.64
N GLU A 117 -13.85 -0.14 -1.95
CA GLU A 117 -14.81 0.54 -2.83
C GLU A 117 -16.13 -0.23 -2.96
N ILE A 118 -16.07 -1.56 -3.09
CA ILE A 118 -17.26 -2.43 -3.16
C ILE A 118 -18.06 -2.40 -1.84
N GLN A 119 -17.38 -2.27 -0.70
CA GLN A 119 -18.02 -2.25 0.63
C GLN A 119 -18.66 -0.91 0.98
N GLY A 120 -18.55 0.12 0.14
CA GLY A 120 -19.21 1.41 0.33
C GLY A 120 -18.89 2.06 1.67
N ILE A 121 -17.63 1.93 2.12
CA ILE A 121 -17.17 2.54 3.36
C ILE A 121 -16.96 4.05 3.06
N GLU A 122 -18.05 4.82 3.13
CA GLU A 122 -18.09 6.28 3.20
C GLU A 122 -18.00 6.77 4.65
#